data_AF-A0A8J2TGG3-F1
#
_entry.id   AF-A0A8J2TGG3-F1
#
_cell.length_a   1.000
_cell.length_b   1.000
_cell.length_c   1.000
_cell.angle_alpha   90.00
_cell.angle_beta   90.00
_cell.angle_gamma   90.00
#
_symmetry.space_group_name_H-M   'P 1'
#
loop_
_entity.id
_entity.type
_entity.pdbx_description
1 polymer ?
#
loop_
_entity_poly.entity_id
_entity_poly.type
_entity_poly.pdbx_seq_one_letter_code
_entity_poly.pdbx_strand_id
1 'polypeptide(L)'
;MSTFVGAVTNVSSTGLTYINGLLWGSRWRVENDSRRLTYSFINDQTWDTNLYPAEETAFHNAIQSWANVANFRLEFTGNNDHAAEITFHSVTAATIGGSLGLAMPPGEIDLPYVQGDVMINYQAYSTNPTSELLVGSYDYLTYVHEIGHALGLAHPHDNGGRSTIFPGVDGSPFTDTGNYGLNQYVWTVMSYIDINSSYSPGYDTNWGYIGGPMAFDIATIQYLYGVNTTYNTGNNTYYLPTTNGVGTYWTCIWDAGGSDTISGQFATNSVTINLNNASIANNDPNAGGYINRVNGISGGYTIANSQGGRCIIENAVGGSYGDSITGNSYNNSLSGNGGNDTIYGGFGADALYGGSGNDNLDSGTVSAYDTANEFLDGGAGNDYLLAGNGNDSLYGGAGLDTLNGYNGNDYLDGGTENDYLLGSGGNDTIYGGFGADLLYGGDGNDYLDSGTVSAYDTANEFLDGGAGNDYLLAGNGNDSLYGGAGLDTLNGVGGNDILVGGLNTDSLTGGSGNDRFVFDTGAIFNAGTIGIDIITDFVRGFDKLVLDKTTFTSLGSLSFTSVASFALAQTSSALITYIQSTGSLFYNQNGLGAGFGTGSQFADLTNGLTLTATDFLLQA
;
A
#
# COMPACT_ATOMS: atom_id res chain seq x y z
N MET A 1 43.15 19.34 7.54
CA MET A 1 41.77 18.84 7.76
C MET A 1 40.82 19.84 7.12
N SER A 2 39.99 19.39 6.18
CA SER A 2 39.01 20.24 5.48
C SER A 2 37.68 20.28 6.23
N THR A 3 36.87 21.31 5.97
CA THR A 3 35.46 21.38 6.38
C THR A 3 34.67 20.20 5.79
N PHE A 4 33.68 19.65 6.50
CA PHE A 4 32.75 18.64 5.97
C PHE A 4 32.09 19.15 4.67
N VAL A 5 32.06 18.32 3.62
CA VAL A 5 31.64 18.75 2.26
C VAL A 5 30.16 18.47 2.00
N GLY A 6 29.51 17.58 2.75
CA GLY A 6 28.09 17.33 2.61
C GLY A 6 27.27 18.39 3.36
N ALA A 7 26.79 19.42 2.66
CA ALA A 7 25.50 19.97 3.06
C ALA A 7 24.48 18.85 2.82
N VAL A 8 24.15 18.09 3.87
CA VAL A 8 23.14 17.04 3.76
C VAL A 8 21.78 17.73 3.71
N THR A 9 21.40 18.15 2.51
CA THR A 9 20.06 18.64 2.24
C THR A 9 19.11 17.46 2.45
N ASN A 10 18.24 17.58 3.46
CA ASN A 10 17.13 16.65 3.78
C ASN A 10 17.41 15.53 4.80
N VAL A 11 18.56 15.48 5.48
CA VAL A 11 18.57 14.83 6.81
C VAL A 11 17.95 15.83 7.78
N SER A 12 16.83 15.43 8.38
CA SER A 12 16.18 16.25 9.41
C SER A 12 17.19 16.63 10.48
N SER A 13 17.07 17.84 11.06
CA SER A 13 17.98 18.27 12.14
C SER A 13 18.06 17.28 13.32
N THR A 14 17.07 16.39 13.46
CA THR A 14 17.01 15.30 14.43
C THR A 14 17.81 14.07 14.02
N GLY A 15 17.91 13.75 12.72
CA GLY A 15 18.66 12.58 12.24
C GLY A 15 20.17 12.69 12.30
N LEU A 16 20.69 13.90 12.56
CA LEU A 16 22.09 14.12 12.91
C LEU A 16 22.53 13.39 14.18
N THR A 17 21.59 12.99 15.05
CA THR A 17 21.92 12.31 16.31
C THR A 17 22.66 10.99 16.08
N TYR A 18 22.11 10.12 15.25
CA TYR A 18 22.72 8.82 14.95
C TYR A 18 23.97 8.97 14.08
N ILE A 19 23.95 9.90 13.11
CA ILE A 19 25.13 10.21 12.29
C ILE A 19 26.28 10.68 13.18
N ASN A 20 26.06 11.66 14.06
CA ASN A 20 27.08 12.14 15.00
C ASN A 20 27.57 11.03 15.94
N GLY A 21 26.70 10.06 16.24
CA GLY A 21 27.05 8.90 17.03
C GLY A 21 28.04 7.94 16.35
N LEU A 22 28.17 8.02 15.03
CA LEU A 22 29.10 7.21 14.24
C LEU A 22 30.26 8.03 13.65
N LEU A 23 30.43 9.30 13.97
CA LEU A 23 31.52 10.12 13.42
C LEU A 23 32.79 10.04 14.29
N TRP A 24 33.88 9.51 13.73
CA TRP A 24 35.19 9.62 14.39
C TRP A 24 35.65 11.08 14.53
N GLY A 25 35.24 11.94 13.59
CA GLY A 25 35.55 13.36 13.58
C GLY A 25 36.67 13.77 12.62
N SER A 26 37.19 12.81 11.86
CA SER A 26 38.17 12.99 10.78
C SER A 26 37.73 12.20 9.54
N ARG A 27 38.29 12.55 8.37
CA ARG A 27 38.02 11.91 7.09
C ARG A 27 39.15 12.11 6.10
N TRP A 28 39.21 11.27 5.06
CA TRP A 28 40.06 11.52 3.90
C TRP A 28 39.57 12.74 3.12
N ARG A 29 40.50 13.51 2.54
CA ARG A 29 40.13 14.69 1.75
C ARG A 29 39.63 14.24 0.38
N VAL A 30 38.32 14.17 0.16
CA VAL A 30 37.75 13.94 -1.17
C VAL A 30 37.15 15.27 -1.63
N GLU A 31 37.70 15.87 -2.69
CA GLU A 31 37.21 17.13 -3.26
C GLU A 31 36.55 16.87 -4.62
N ASN A 32 35.35 17.43 -4.80
CA ASN A 32 34.67 17.64 -6.10
C ASN A 32 34.68 16.42 -7.04
N ASP A 33 34.20 15.26 -6.59
CA ASP A 33 33.88 14.07 -7.39
C ASP A 33 35.04 13.48 -8.22
N SER A 34 36.27 13.96 -8.02
CA SER A 34 37.40 13.73 -8.93
C SER A 34 38.62 13.12 -8.26
N ARG A 35 38.70 13.14 -6.92
CA ARG A 35 39.78 12.47 -6.20
C ARG A 35 39.47 10.98 -6.00
N ARG A 36 40.50 10.16 -6.18
CA ARG A 36 40.49 8.72 -5.91
C ARG A 36 41.04 8.47 -4.51
N LEU A 37 40.45 7.53 -3.79
CA LEU A 37 40.95 6.98 -2.54
C LEU A 37 41.81 5.76 -2.91
N THR A 38 43.11 5.84 -2.63
CA THR A 38 44.05 4.77 -2.99
C THR A 38 44.03 3.64 -1.97
N TYR A 39 44.16 2.40 -2.43
CA TYR A 39 44.29 1.25 -1.55
C TYR A 39 45.32 0.24 -2.03
N SER A 40 45.91 -0.50 -1.08
CA SER A 40 46.94 -1.52 -1.31
C SER A 40 46.81 -2.70 -0.35
N PHE A 41 47.21 -3.89 -0.79
CA PHE A 41 47.43 -5.05 0.08
C PHE A 41 48.89 -5.10 0.50
N ILE A 42 49.15 -5.21 1.80
CA ILE A 42 50.48 -5.34 2.35
C ILE A 42 50.73 -6.81 2.67
N ASN A 43 51.82 -7.37 2.15
CA ASN A 43 52.22 -8.78 2.36
C ASN A 43 53.75 -8.97 2.40
N ASP A 44 54.49 -7.88 2.59
CA ASP A 44 55.96 -7.85 2.68
C ASP A 44 56.49 -7.64 4.11
N GLN A 45 55.59 -7.65 5.11
CA GLN A 45 55.92 -7.52 6.53
C GLN A 45 56.29 -8.88 7.15
N THR A 46 57.20 -8.90 8.12
CA THR A 46 57.72 -10.15 8.72
C THR A 46 56.68 -10.95 9.53
N TRP A 47 55.55 -10.32 9.86
CA TRP A 47 54.42 -10.90 10.57
C TRP A 47 53.22 -11.18 9.66
N ASP A 48 53.32 -10.82 8.37
CA ASP A 48 52.27 -10.95 7.35
C ASP A 48 52.72 -12.00 6.32
N THR A 49 52.57 -13.27 6.67
CA THR A 49 53.17 -14.37 5.89
C THR A 49 52.19 -15.12 4.99
N ASN A 50 50.88 -14.88 5.09
CA ASN A 50 49.85 -15.62 4.33
C ASN A 50 48.62 -14.73 4.04
N LEU A 51 48.65 -13.99 2.93
CA LEU A 51 47.42 -13.41 2.35
C LEU A 51 46.74 -14.49 1.49
N TYR A 52 45.64 -15.05 1.97
CA TYR A 52 44.83 -16.01 1.21
C TYR A 52 44.10 -15.27 0.07
N PRO A 53 43.91 -15.89 -1.11
CA PRO A 53 43.12 -15.29 -2.20
C PRO A 53 41.69 -14.91 -1.80
N ALA A 54 41.11 -15.61 -0.80
CA ALA A 54 39.80 -15.28 -0.26
C ALA A 54 39.79 -13.96 0.52
N GLU A 55 40.90 -13.56 1.17
CA GLU A 55 41.03 -12.27 1.87
C GLU A 55 41.07 -11.11 0.87
N GLU A 56 41.85 -11.22 -0.22
CA GLU A 56 41.87 -10.19 -1.27
C GLU A 56 40.46 -9.95 -1.84
N THR A 57 39.73 -11.04 -2.07
CA THR A 57 38.34 -10.99 -2.54
C THR A 57 37.42 -10.34 -1.51
N ALA A 58 37.55 -10.71 -0.23
CA ALA A 58 36.74 -10.16 0.86
C ALA A 58 36.99 -8.66 1.06
N PHE A 59 38.25 -8.24 1.13
CA PHE A 59 38.63 -6.83 1.20
C PHE A 59 38.10 -6.04 0.01
N HIS A 60 38.27 -6.56 -1.21
CA HIS A 60 37.79 -5.89 -2.42
C HIS A 60 36.27 -5.70 -2.39
N ASN A 61 35.52 -6.76 -2.07
CA ASN A 61 34.06 -6.69 -1.96
C ASN A 61 33.63 -5.71 -0.85
N ALA A 62 34.27 -5.76 0.31
CA ALA A 62 33.95 -4.92 1.45
C ALA A 62 34.23 -3.43 1.15
N ILE A 63 35.40 -3.06 0.63
CA ILE A 63 35.69 -1.66 0.30
C ILE A 63 34.82 -1.16 -0.86
N GLN A 64 34.53 -2.03 -1.84
CA GLN A 64 33.63 -1.68 -2.96
C GLN A 64 32.21 -1.42 -2.46
N SER A 65 31.72 -2.15 -1.45
CA SER A 65 30.39 -1.91 -0.86
C SER A 65 30.26 -0.49 -0.27
N TRP A 66 31.32 0.05 0.33
CA TRP A 66 31.36 1.45 0.78
C TRP A 66 31.42 2.45 -0.40
N ALA A 67 32.19 2.13 -1.44
CA ALA A 67 32.28 2.97 -2.64
C ALA A 67 30.97 2.99 -3.47
N ASN A 68 30.15 1.94 -3.37
CA ASN A 68 28.84 1.88 -4.01
C ASN A 68 27.88 2.95 -3.47
N VAL A 69 27.98 3.28 -2.18
CA VAL A 69 27.03 4.17 -1.49
C VAL A 69 27.52 5.61 -1.33
N ALA A 70 28.84 5.82 -1.40
CA ALA A 70 29.48 7.11 -1.13
C ALA A 70 30.27 7.66 -2.33
N ASN A 71 30.37 8.98 -2.41
CA ASN A 71 30.95 9.69 -3.55
C ASN A 71 32.49 9.77 -3.49
N PHE A 72 33.14 8.62 -3.52
CA PHE A 72 34.56 8.49 -3.77
C PHE A 72 34.83 7.34 -4.73
N ARG A 73 35.95 7.41 -5.44
CA ARG A 73 36.37 6.35 -6.36
C ARG A 73 37.57 5.61 -5.79
N LEU A 74 37.57 4.29 -5.91
CA LEU A 74 38.70 3.48 -5.50
C LEU A 74 39.80 3.44 -6.57
N GLU A 75 41.05 3.42 -6.13
CA GLU A 75 42.21 3.18 -6.97
C GLU A 75 43.15 2.20 -6.30
N PHE A 76 43.25 0.99 -6.86
CA PHE A 76 44.25 0.02 -6.43
C PHE A 76 45.63 0.45 -6.94
N THR A 77 46.58 0.66 -6.04
CA THR A 77 47.93 1.13 -6.42
C THR A 77 48.95 0.00 -6.58
N GLY A 78 48.52 -1.25 -6.39
CA GLY A 78 49.37 -2.44 -6.40
C GLY A 78 49.61 -2.97 -4.99
N ASN A 79 50.19 -4.16 -4.88
CA ASN A 79 50.57 -4.72 -3.60
C ASN A 79 51.82 -4.03 -3.05
N ASN A 80 51.91 -3.92 -1.73
CA ASN A 80 53.01 -3.32 -0.97
C ASN A 80 53.25 -1.84 -1.27
N ASP A 81 52.21 -1.11 -1.68
CA ASP A 81 52.24 0.35 -1.67
C ASP A 81 51.84 0.86 -0.27
N HIS A 82 52.83 0.99 0.61
CA HIS A 82 52.68 1.52 1.97
C HIS A 82 52.31 3.02 1.99
N ALA A 83 52.25 3.69 0.83
CA ALA A 83 51.80 5.08 0.72
C ALA A 83 50.33 5.22 0.31
N ALA A 84 49.63 4.10 0.07
CA ALA A 84 48.19 4.09 -0.16
C ALA A 84 47.45 4.68 1.06
N GLU A 85 46.30 5.30 0.81
CA GLU A 85 45.48 5.87 1.89
C GLU A 85 44.83 4.79 2.75
N ILE A 86 44.49 3.65 2.17
CA ILE A 86 44.01 2.46 2.90
C ILE A 86 44.92 1.27 2.61
N THR A 87 45.37 0.60 3.65
CA THR A 87 46.33 -0.51 3.58
C THR A 87 45.75 -1.72 4.30
N PHE A 88 45.66 -2.83 3.61
CA PHE A 88 45.09 -4.08 4.13
C PHE A 88 46.19 -5.03 4.57
N HIS A 89 46.08 -5.54 5.79
CA HIS A 89 47.08 -6.38 6.43
C HIS A 89 46.47 -7.65 6.99
N SER A 90 47.12 -8.79 6.76
CA SER A 90 46.74 -10.08 7.33
C SER A 90 47.61 -10.35 8.56
N VAL A 91 47.00 -10.37 9.75
CA VAL A 91 47.73 -10.37 11.03
C VAL A 91 47.39 -11.55 11.92
N THR A 92 48.24 -11.80 12.92
CA THR A 92 47.90 -12.75 14.00
C THR A 92 47.09 -12.06 15.08
N ALA A 93 46.32 -12.83 15.86
CA ALA A 93 45.62 -12.32 17.05
C ALA A 93 46.57 -11.57 18.00
N ALA A 94 47.80 -12.06 18.16
CA ALA A 94 48.79 -11.44 19.04
C ALA A 94 49.23 -10.04 18.57
N THR A 95 49.22 -9.78 17.26
CA THR A 95 49.60 -8.50 16.67
C THR A 95 48.62 -7.39 17.08
N ILE A 96 47.33 -7.70 17.14
CA ILE A 96 46.25 -6.73 17.42
C ILE A 96 45.58 -6.96 18.77
N GLY A 97 46.32 -7.46 19.76
CA GLY A 97 45.84 -7.55 21.15
C GLY A 97 44.73 -8.57 21.40
N GLY A 98 44.53 -9.54 20.50
CA GLY A 98 43.53 -10.59 20.59
C GLY A 98 42.21 -10.30 19.87
N SER A 99 42.07 -9.13 19.24
CA SER A 99 40.89 -8.75 18.46
C SER A 99 40.75 -9.54 17.16
N LEU A 100 39.55 -9.51 16.57
CA LEU A 100 39.28 -10.06 15.24
C LEU A 100 39.74 -9.10 14.13
N GLY A 101 39.60 -7.80 14.38
CA GLY A 101 40.04 -6.73 13.51
C GLY A 101 40.56 -5.54 14.32
N LEU A 102 41.29 -4.68 13.65
CA LEU A 102 41.66 -3.35 14.12
C LEU A 102 41.90 -2.45 12.90
N ALA A 103 41.37 -1.23 12.94
CA ALA A 103 41.68 -0.23 11.94
C ALA A 103 42.02 1.12 12.55
N MET A 104 42.90 1.85 11.86
CA MET A 104 43.32 3.20 12.24
C MET A 104 42.49 4.23 11.48
N PRO A 105 41.68 5.06 12.15
CA PRO A 105 40.89 6.07 11.47
C PRO A 105 41.75 7.17 10.83
N PRO A 106 41.20 7.94 9.87
CA PRO A 106 41.93 9.03 9.22
C PRO A 106 42.49 10.02 10.26
N GLY A 107 43.75 10.42 10.12
CA GLY A 107 44.40 11.37 11.01
C GLY A 107 44.83 10.84 12.39
N GLU A 108 44.59 9.56 12.70
CA GLU A 108 45.15 8.91 13.88
C GLU A 108 46.51 8.28 13.56
N ILE A 109 47.41 8.27 14.56
CA ILE A 109 48.72 7.61 14.48
C ILE A 109 48.99 6.95 15.83
N ASP A 110 49.01 5.62 15.86
CA ASP A 110 49.43 4.84 17.03
C ASP A 110 50.50 3.84 16.60
N LEU A 111 51.76 4.25 16.74
CA LEU A 111 52.90 3.50 16.20
C LEU A 111 52.93 2.07 16.77
N PRO A 112 53.12 1.04 15.92
CA PRO A 112 53.64 1.11 14.55
C PRO A 112 52.59 1.37 13.44
N TYR A 113 51.31 1.47 13.78
CA TYR A 113 50.22 1.62 12.82
C TYR A 113 49.96 3.09 12.48
N VAL A 114 49.53 3.33 11.25
CA VAL A 114 49.23 4.66 10.73
C VAL A 114 47.78 4.70 10.23
N GLN A 115 47.20 5.89 10.18
CA GLN A 115 45.89 6.13 9.57
C GLN A 115 45.68 5.30 8.28
N GLY A 116 44.52 4.67 8.17
CA GLY A 116 44.15 3.86 7.01
C GLY A 116 44.61 2.41 7.04
N ASP A 117 45.47 2.02 7.98
CA ASP A 117 45.78 0.61 8.20
C ASP A 117 44.52 -0.13 8.68
N VAL A 118 44.17 -1.20 7.97
CA VAL A 118 43.11 -2.16 8.30
C VAL A 118 43.77 -3.53 8.49
N MET A 119 43.68 -4.06 9.70
CA MET A 119 44.36 -5.28 10.12
C MET A 119 43.34 -6.33 10.53
N ILE A 120 43.39 -7.50 9.90
CA ILE A 120 42.43 -8.58 10.17
C ILE A 120 43.17 -9.83 10.68
N ASN A 121 42.66 -10.42 11.75
CA ASN A 121 43.21 -11.64 12.32
C ASN A 121 42.89 -12.87 11.45
N TYR A 122 43.85 -13.34 10.65
CA TYR A 122 43.63 -14.48 9.76
C TYR A 122 43.39 -15.81 10.48
N GLN A 123 43.78 -15.91 11.75
CA GLN A 123 43.65 -17.15 12.51
C GLN A 123 42.17 -17.49 12.76
N ALA A 124 41.28 -16.50 12.74
CA ALA A 124 39.84 -16.67 12.94
C ALA A 124 39.19 -17.57 11.87
N TYR A 125 39.65 -17.46 10.62
CA TYR A 125 39.12 -18.20 9.47
C TYR A 125 40.17 -19.11 8.79
N SER A 126 41.30 -19.36 9.46
CA SER A 126 42.43 -20.12 8.89
C SER A 126 42.10 -21.57 8.55
N THR A 127 40.99 -22.10 9.09
CA THR A 127 40.52 -23.46 8.84
C THR A 127 39.75 -23.58 7.53
N ASN A 128 39.00 -22.56 7.12
CA ASN A 128 38.25 -22.58 5.86
C ASN A 128 37.99 -21.18 5.30
N PRO A 129 39.06 -20.46 4.87
CA PRO A 129 38.94 -19.07 4.44
C PRO A 129 37.98 -18.86 3.28
N THR A 130 37.82 -19.87 2.41
CA THR A 130 36.92 -19.80 1.25
C THR A 130 35.43 -19.77 1.58
N SER A 131 35.00 -20.36 2.71
CA SER A 131 33.61 -20.29 3.14
C SER A 131 33.39 -19.23 4.21
N GLU A 132 34.35 -19.08 5.12
CA GLU A 132 34.26 -18.18 6.26
C GLU A 132 34.36 -16.70 5.84
N LEU A 133 34.87 -16.39 4.64
CA LEU A 133 34.94 -15.01 4.10
C LEU A 133 33.90 -14.70 3.01
N LEU A 134 32.87 -15.54 2.86
CA LEU A 134 31.76 -15.24 1.95
C LEU A 134 30.86 -14.16 2.56
N VAL A 135 30.25 -13.33 1.70
CA VAL A 135 29.29 -12.30 2.12
C VAL A 135 28.20 -12.93 3.00
N GLY A 136 27.98 -12.35 4.18
CA GLY A 136 27.00 -12.83 5.17
C GLY A 136 27.54 -13.75 6.25
N SER A 137 28.82 -14.10 6.21
CA SER A 137 29.51 -14.72 7.33
C SER A 137 29.92 -13.69 8.39
N TYR A 138 30.22 -14.16 9.59
CA TYR A 138 30.72 -13.31 10.68
C TYR A 138 32.11 -12.75 10.40
N ASP A 139 33.03 -13.54 9.85
CA ASP A 139 34.38 -13.05 9.56
C ASP A 139 34.35 -12.00 8.44
N TYR A 140 33.49 -12.13 7.42
CA TYR A 140 33.34 -11.11 6.38
C TYR A 140 32.80 -9.78 6.95
N LEU A 141 31.87 -9.83 7.91
CA LEU A 141 31.36 -8.63 8.60
C LEU A 141 32.49 -7.80 9.22
N THR A 142 33.53 -8.46 9.76
CA THR A 142 34.70 -7.78 10.35
C THR A 142 35.41 -6.91 9.30
N TYR A 143 35.48 -7.35 8.04
CA TYR A 143 36.10 -6.56 6.97
C TYR A 143 35.32 -5.28 6.69
N VAL A 144 33.99 -5.39 6.59
CA VAL A 144 33.11 -4.25 6.36
C VAL A 144 33.23 -3.24 7.51
N HIS A 145 33.26 -3.74 8.75
CA HIS A 145 33.41 -2.97 9.99
C HIS A 145 34.72 -2.18 10.03
N GLU A 146 35.86 -2.86 9.93
CA GLU A 146 37.18 -2.22 10.06
C GLU A 146 37.45 -1.22 8.92
N ILE A 147 36.96 -1.50 7.71
CA ILE A 147 37.03 -0.52 6.61
C ILE A 147 36.24 0.74 6.95
N GLY A 148 35.09 0.62 7.61
CA GLY A 148 34.33 1.79 8.05
C GLY A 148 35.13 2.67 9.01
N HIS A 149 35.91 2.09 9.92
CA HIS A 149 36.83 2.85 10.78
C HIS A 149 37.92 3.56 9.98
N ALA A 150 38.58 2.86 9.04
CA ALA A 150 39.56 3.46 8.14
C ALA A 150 38.97 4.56 7.24
N LEU A 151 37.65 4.57 7.06
CA LEU A 151 36.91 5.63 6.38
C LEU A 151 36.43 6.76 7.32
N GLY A 152 36.55 6.61 8.64
CA GLY A 152 36.27 7.65 9.63
C GLY A 152 34.97 7.46 10.42
N LEU A 153 34.41 6.26 10.45
CA LEU A 153 33.28 5.93 11.31
C LEU A 153 33.77 5.44 12.69
N ALA A 154 32.94 5.62 13.72
CA ALA A 154 33.19 5.22 15.10
C ALA A 154 32.14 4.20 15.58
N HIS A 155 32.40 3.54 16.69
CA HIS A 155 31.38 2.72 17.33
C HIS A 155 30.28 3.60 17.95
N PRO A 156 29.04 3.08 18.03
CA PRO A 156 27.92 3.78 18.65
C PRO A 156 27.94 3.80 20.18
N HIS A 157 28.96 3.22 20.84
CA HIS A 157 28.92 2.91 22.27
C HIS A 157 30.15 3.34 23.09
N ASP A 158 31.27 3.76 22.50
CA ASP A 158 32.53 3.99 23.24
C ASP A 158 33.13 5.40 23.11
N ASN A 159 32.39 6.37 22.55
CA ASN A 159 32.87 7.74 22.27
C ASN A 159 34.21 7.76 21.48
N GLY A 160 34.43 6.81 20.56
CA GLY A 160 35.57 6.81 19.66
C GLY A 160 35.74 8.15 18.89
N GLY A 161 36.90 8.78 19.04
CA GLY A 161 37.20 10.06 18.41
C GLY A 161 36.37 11.23 18.97
N ARG A 162 35.48 11.81 18.13
CA ARG A 162 34.53 12.88 18.48
C ARG A 162 33.07 12.39 18.55
N SER A 163 32.83 11.09 18.43
CA SER A 163 31.48 10.56 18.42
C SER A 163 30.78 10.80 19.75
N THR A 164 29.46 10.95 19.70
CA THR A 164 28.60 10.71 20.85
C THR A 164 28.22 9.23 20.88
N ILE A 165 27.72 8.72 22.01
CA ILE A 165 27.05 7.41 21.99
C ILE A 165 25.61 7.53 21.48
N PHE A 166 25.07 6.43 20.96
CA PHE A 166 23.68 6.36 20.53
C PHE A 166 22.70 6.65 21.68
N PRO A 167 21.52 7.22 21.39
CA PRO A 167 20.50 7.46 22.40
C PRO A 167 20.15 6.20 23.19
N GLY A 168 20.18 6.31 24.52
CA GLY A 168 19.86 5.22 25.43
C GLY A 168 21.01 4.26 25.73
N VAL A 169 22.16 4.40 25.04
CA VAL A 169 23.35 3.61 25.32
C VAL A 169 24.08 4.18 26.56
N ASP A 170 24.52 3.31 27.46
CA ASP A 170 25.22 3.65 28.71
C ASP A 170 26.73 3.37 28.69
N GLY A 171 27.22 2.85 27.58
CA GLY A 171 28.63 2.55 27.35
C GLY A 171 28.98 1.06 27.43
N SER A 172 28.03 0.16 27.72
CA SER A 172 28.26 -1.28 27.59
C SER A 172 28.32 -1.71 26.11
N PRO A 173 29.46 -2.20 25.61
CA PRO A 173 29.62 -2.52 24.19
C PRO A 173 28.78 -3.71 23.70
N PHE A 174 28.51 -4.69 24.56
CA PHE A 174 28.04 -6.02 24.11
C PHE A 174 26.57 -6.33 24.40
N THR A 175 25.89 -5.55 25.22
CA THR A 175 24.53 -5.89 25.68
C THR A 175 23.53 -4.75 25.61
N ASP A 176 23.99 -3.51 25.43
CA ASP A 176 23.13 -2.34 25.45
C ASP A 176 22.68 -1.97 24.04
N THR A 177 21.46 -2.35 23.71
CA THR A 177 20.87 -2.11 22.40
C THR A 177 20.41 -0.65 22.21
N GLY A 178 20.50 0.21 23.22
CA GLY A 178 20.01 1.58 23.19
C GLY A 178 18.49 1.70 23.00
N ASN A 179 18.03 2.92 22.75
CA ASN A 179 16.61 3.20 22.50
C ASN A 179 16.11 2.43 21.27
N TYR A 180 14.95 1.77 21.43
CA TYR A 180 14.30 0.93 20.40
C TYR A 180 15.18 -0.19 19.82
N GLY A 181 16.31 -0.51 20.45
CA GLY A 181 17.21 -1.52 19.95
C GLY A 181 18.07 -1.09 18.76
N LEU A 182 18.31 0.21 18.55
CA LEU A 182 19.01 0.74 17.37
C LEU A 182 20.55 0.59 17.40
N ASN A 183 21.16 0.22 18.53
CA ASN A 183 22.56 -0.19 18.60
C ASN A 183 22.68 -1.71 18.36
N GLN A 184 22.50 -2.15 17.11
CA GLN A 184 22.63 -3.55 16.68
C GLN A 184 23.13 -3.63 15.23
N TYR A 185 23.76 -4.74 14.85
CA TYR A 185 24.35 -4.91 13.53
C TYR A 185 23.39 -4.66 12.37
N VAL A 186 22.11 -5.07 12.50
CA VAL A 186 21.08 -4.89 11.45
C VAL A 186 20.78 -3.41 11.12
N TRP A 187 21.27 -2.47 11.94
CA TRP A 187 21.11 -1.03 11.73
C TRP A 187 22.42 -0.31 11.44
N THR A 188 23.52 -0.79 12.03
CA THR A 188 24.89 -0.29 11.80
C THR A 188 25.89 -1.43 11.99
N VAL A 189 26.75 -1.63 11.00
CA VAL A 189 27.86 -2.60 11.08
C VAL A 189 28.86 -2.24 12.19
N MET A 190 28.80 -1.01 12.72
CA MET A 190 29.68 -0.52 13.79
C MET A 190 29.24 -0.92 15.20
N SER A 191 28.07 -1.51 15.37
CA SER A 191 27.67 -2.10 16.66
C SER A 191 28.54 -3.32 16.98
N TYR A 192 28.52 -3.80 18.22
CA TYR A 192 29.04 -5.12 18.59
C TYR A 192 27.92 -6.11 18.97
N ILE A 193 26.67 -5.74 18.72
CA ILE A 193 25.50 -6.47 19.23
C ILE A 193 24.81 -7.25 18.10
N ASP A 194 24.85 -8.56 18.22
CA ASP A 194 24.25 -9.58 17.36
C ASP A 194 23.09 -10.35 18.02
N ILE A 195 22.35 -9.71 18.93
CA ILE A 195 21.27 -10.42 19.63
C ILE A 195 19.97 -10.48 18.82
N ASN A 196 19.23 -11.58 18.99
CA ASN A 196 17.87 -11.69 18.48
C ASN A 196 16.94 -10.89 19.42
N SER A 197 16.09 -10.05 18.84
CA SER A 197 15.13 -9.23 19.57
C SER A 197 13.86 -9.02 18.75
N SER A 198 12.88 -8.30 19.30
CA SER A 198 11.71 -7.86 18.53
C SER A 198 12.07 -6.93 17.37
N TYR A 199 13.25 -6.29 17.43
CA TYR A 199 13.75 -5.33 16.45
C TYR A 199 14.78 -5.94 15.49
N SER A 200 15.44 -7.03 15.90
CA SER A 200 16.42 -7.75 15.09
C SER A 200 16.02 -9.23 15.00
N PRO A 201 15.60 -9.73 13.82
CA PRO A 201 15.28 -11.15 13.63
C PRO A 201 16.43 -12.10 13.96
N GLY A 202 17.64 -11.58 14.12
CA GLY A 202 18.79 -12.36 14.54
C GLY A 202 19.62 -12.93 13.40
N TYR A 203 20.46 -13.88 13.78
CA TYR A 203 21.48 -14.51 12.94
C TYR A 203 21.40 -16.02 13.12
N ASP A 204 21.72 -16.78 12.08
CA ASP A 204 21.98 -18.21 12.24
C ASP A 204 23.40 -18.40 12.78
N THR A 205 23.66 -19.54 13.41
CA THR A 205 24.94 -19.95 14.03
C THR A 205 26.18 -19.70 13.17
N ASN A 206 26.06 -19.62 11.84
CA ASN A 206 27.18 -19.33 10.93
C ASN A 206 26.85 -18.34 9.79
N TRP A 207 25.60 -17.86 9.68
CA TRP A 207 25.11 -17.13 8.51
C TRP A 207 24.05 -16.09 8.89
N GLY A 208 23.72 -15.21 7.95
CA GLY A 208 22.75 -14.15 8.20
C GLY A 208 23.35 -12.91 8.85
N TYR A 209 24.68 -12.78 8.87
CA TYR A 209 25.37 -11.55 9.30
C TYR A 209 25.28 -10.48 8.21
N ILE A 210 25.92 -9.34 8.46
CA ILE A 210 25.83 -8.17 7.60
C ILE A 210 26.68 -8.35 6.33
N GLY A 211 26.09 -8.05 5.17
CA GLY A 211 26.74 -8.15 3.87
C GLY A 211 27.41 -6.84 3.39
N GLY A 212 27.13 -5.71 4.04
CA GLY A 212 27.64 -4.39 3.65
C GLY A 212 27.19 -3.28 4.61
N PRO A 213 27.46 -2.00 4.29
CA PRO A 213 27.03 -0.87 5.13
C PRO A 213 25.51 -0.88 5.34
N MET A 214 25.06 -0.66 6.57
CA MET A 214 23.65 -0.58 6.94
C MET A 214 23.14 0.87 6.95
N ALA A 215 21.85 1.08 7.23
CA ALA A 215 21.19 2.38 7.04
C ALA A 215 21.91 3.57 7.72
N PHE A 216 22.35 3.41 8.98
CA PHE A 216 23.08 4.47 9.67
C PHE A 216 24.50 4.66 9.14
N ASP A 217 25.13 3.57 8.69
CA ASP A 217 26.47 3.59 8.09
C ASP A 217 26.44 4.36 6.77
N ILE A 218 25.47 4.06 5.90
CA ILE A 218 25.24 4.72 4.61
C ILE A 218 24.99 6.21 4.84
N ALA A 219 24.10 6.57 5.78
CA ALA A 219 23.84 7.96 6.08
C ALA A 219 25.11 8.71 6.56
N THR A 220 25.95 8.05 7.35
CA THR A 220 27.19 8.63 7.91
C THR A 220 28.29 8.77 6.87
N ILE A 221 28.52 7.73 6.05
CA ILE A 221 29.53 7.78 4.99
C ILE A 221 29.15 8.79 3.89
N GLN A 222 27.86 8.95 3.58
CA GLN A 222 27.37 9.98 2.67
C GLN A 222 27.49 11.38 3.27
N TYR A 223 27.32 11.54 4.58
CA TYR A 223 27.63 12.80 5.28
C TYR A 223 29.13 13.15 5.15
N LEU A 224 30.00 12.14 5.28
CA LEU A 224 31.45 12.32 5.17
C LEU A 224 31.92 12.60 3.75
N TYR A 225 31.41 11.92 2.74
CA TYR A 225 32.00 11.90 1.41
C TYR A 225 31.06 12.34 0.27
N GLY A 226 29.77 12.51 0.56
CA GLY A 226 28.72 12.76 -0.43
C GLY A 226 28.09 11.46 -0.95
N VAL A 227 26.98 11.63 -1.67
CA VAL A 227 26.13 10.53 -2.18
C VAL A 227 26.63 10.01 -3.52
N ASN A 228 26.79 8.69 -3.69
CA ASN A 228 27.08 8.12 -5.01
C ASN A 228 25.82 8.11 -5.89
N THR A 229 25.81 8.93 -6.93
CA THR A 229 24.65 9.12 -7.83
C THR A 229 24.67 8.23 -9.07
N THR A 230 25.66 7.33 -9.19
CA THR A 230 25.90 6.54 -10.41
C THR A 230 25.83 5.04 -10.17
N TYR A 231 25.62 4.61 -8.93
CA TYR A 231 25.51 3.22 -8.59
C TYR A 231 24.10 2.71 -8.84
N ASN A 232 24.00 1.60 -9.57
CA ASN A 232 22.77 0.84 -9.78
C ASN A 232 21.58 1.59 -10.41
N THR A 233 21.82 2.56 -11.29
CA THR A 233 20.75 3.43 -11.86
C THR A 233 19.79 2.75 -12.85
N GLY A 234 19.68 1.41 -12.83
CA GLY A 234 18.86 0.63 -13.75
C GLY A 234 17.51 0.29 -13.13
N ASN A 235 16.72 -0.56 -13.79
CA ASN A 235 15.57 -1.18 -13.13
C ASN A 235 16.05 -2.48 -12.50
N ASN A 236 16.05 -2.55 -11.19
CA ASN A 236 16.69 -3.61 -10.43
C ASN A 236 15.67 -4.43 -9.63
N THR A 237 15.92 -5.74 -9.51
CA THR A 237 15.11 -6.62 -8.65
C THR A 237 15.98 -7.19 -7.54
N TYR A 238 15.56 -6.95 -6.30
CA TYR A 238 16.18 -7.43 -5.07
C TYR A 238 15.38 -8.62 -4.54
N TYR A 239 15.87 -9.83 -4.80
CA TYR A 239 15.20 -11.06 -4.36
C TYR A 239 15.43 -11.31 -2.87
N LEU A 240 14.35 -11.58 -2.13
CA LEU A 240 14.45 -12.00 -0.74
C LEU A 240 15.02 -13.43 -0.64
N PRO A 241 15.95 -13.70 0.30
CA PRO A 241 16.51 -15.05 0.47
C PRO A 241 15.44 -16.07 0.89
N THR A 242 15.53 -17.28 0.35
CA THR A 242 14.48 -18.31 0.53
C THR A 242 14.81 -19.38 1.58
N THR A 243 16.07 -19.45 2.03
CA THR A 243 16.58 -20.44 2.99
C THR A 243 17.74 -19.87 3.80
N ASN A 244 17.90 -20.31 5.06
CA ASN A 244 19.10 -20.01 5.84
C ASN A 244 20.30 -20.85 5.36
N GLY A 245 21.44 -20.21 5.14
CA GLY A 245 22.67 -20.88 4.78
C GLY A 245 23.71 -19.94 4.17
N VAL A 246 24.69 -20.54 3.50
CA VAL A 246 25.80 -19.85 2.82
C VAL A 246 25.28 -18.72 1.94
N GLY A 247 25.73 -17.49 2.19
CA GLY A 247 25.35 -16.31 1.41
C GLY A 247 24.01 -15.68 1.79
N THR A 248 23.39 -16.11 2.89
CA THR A 248 22.24 -15.39 3.48
C THR A 248 22.77 -14.26 4.36
N TYR A 249 22.25 -13.04 4.20
CA TYR A 249 22.69 -11.87 4.96
C TYR A 249 21.62 -10.79 5.06
N TRP A 250 21.83 -9.89 6.02
CA TRP A 250 21.18 -8.58 6.05
C TRP A 250 22.04 -7.56 5.32
N THR A 251 21.41 -6.71 4.51
CA THR A 251 22.08 -5.55 3.91
C THR A 251 21.11 -4.38 3.79
N CYS A 252 21.63 -3.20 3.52
CA CYS A 252 20.82 -2.02 3.22
C CYS A 252 20.93 -1.70 1.73
N ILE A 253 19.78 -1.55 1.07
CA ILE A 253 19.72 -1.19 -0.34
C ILE A 253 20.10 0.29 -0.49
N TRP A 254 21.08 0.54 -1.34
CA TRP A 254 21.33 1.84 -1.95
C TRP A 254 21.16 1.69 -3.46
N ASP A 255 20.18 2.42 -3.98
CA ASP A 255 19.94 2.58 -5.40
C ASP A 255 19.95 4.08 -5.75
N ALA A 256 20.56 4.46 -6.87
CA ALA A 256 20.63 5.85 -7.31
C ALA A 256 19.55 6.23 -8.34
N GLY A 257 18.72 5.29 -8.78
CA GLY A 257 17.50 5.56 -9.52
C GLY A 257 17.11 4.40 -10.44
N GLY A 258 15.88 4.39 -10.90
CA GLY A 258 15.37 3.22 -11.58
C GLY A 258 13.88 3.11 -11.42
N SER A 259 13.33 1.97 -11.81
CA SER A 259 12.11 1.46 -11.21
C SER A 259 12.43 0.07 -10.67
N ASP A 260 12.50 0.01 -9.34
CA ASP A 260 13.12 -1.08 -8.61
C ASP A 260 12.09 -1.91 -7.88
N THR A 261 12.42 -3.16 -7.60
CA THR A 261 11.49 -4.13 -7.01
C THR A 261 12.16 -4.90 -5.88
N ILE A 262 11.54 -4.98 -4.71
CA ILE A 262 11.84 -6.05 -3.75
C ILE A 262 10.89 -7.22 -4.03
N SER A 263 11.44 -8.42 -4.25
CA SER A 263 10.65 -9.57 -4.68
C SER A 263 10.83 -10.79 -3.77
N GLY A 264 9.71 -11.21 -3.17
CA GLY A 264 9.49 -12.46 -2.49
C GLY A 264 8.91 -13.56 -3.38
N GLN A 265 8.95 -13.44 -4.71
CA GLN A 265 8.29 -14.40 -5.62
C GLN A 265 8.73 -15.87 -5.49
N PHE A 266 9.87 -16.12 -4.84
CA PHE A 266 10.40 -17.45 -4.56
C PHE A 266 10.36 -17.81 -3.07
N ALA A 267 9.73 -16.99 -2.25
CA ALA A 267 9.69 -17.16 -0.81
C ALA A 267 9.05 -18.50 -0.44
N THR A 268 9.60 -19.11 0.61
CA THR A 268 9.18 -20.41 1.15
C THR A 268 8.21 -20.26 2.32
N ASN A 269 7.84 -19.01 2.64
CA ASN A 269 6.93 -18.61 3.70
C ASN A 269 6.45 -17.18 3.40
N SER A 270 5.52 -16.69 4.22
CA SER A 270 5.08 -15.29 4.23
C SER A 270 6.25 -14.30 4.24
N VAL A 271 6.12 -13.23 3.48
CA VAL A 271 7.06 -12.12 3.43
C VAL A 271 6.50 -10.88 4.10
N THR A 272 7.41 -10.04 4.59
CA THR A 272 7.12 -8.67 4.99
C THR A 272 7.95 -7.78 4.12
N ILE A 273 7.32 -6.88 3.36
CA ILE A 273 7.96 -5.89 2.50
C ILE A 273 7.40 -4.52 2.86
N ASN A 274 8.28 -3.57 3.15
CA ASN A 274 7.95 -2.18 3.37
C ASN A 274 8.93 -1.31 2.59
N LEU A 275 8.40 -0.59 1.60
CA LEU A 275 9.17 0.20 0.64
C LEU A 275 9.61 1.57 1.19
N ASN A 276 9.30 1.88 2.45
CA ASN A 276 9.75 3.11 3.07
C ASN A 276 11.23 3.05 3.45
N ASN A 277 11.95 4.12 3.15
CA ASN A 277 13.34 4.30 3.53
C ASN A 277 13.50 4.43 5.05
N ALA A 278 14.71 4.16 5.53
CA ALA A 278 15.11 4.50 6.89
C ALA A 278 14.90 6.00 7.17
N SER A 279 14.11 6.33 8.20
CA SER A 279 13.81 7.73 8.54
C SER A 279 15.02 8.46 9.12
N ILE A 280 15.93 7.71 9.76
CA ILE A 280 17.08 8.19 10.54
C ILE A 280 16.64 9.15 11.66
N ALA A 281 15.35 9.27 11.96
CA ALA A 281 14.82 10.28 12.86
C ALA A 281 15.11 9.93 14.33
N ASN A 282 15.45 10.95 15.14
CA ASN A 282 15.59 10.76 16.58
C ASN A 282 14.24 10.41 17.23
N ASN A 283 14.26 9.52 18.21
CA ASN A 283 13.08 8.98 18.89
C ASN A 283 12.07 8.27 17.95
N ASP A 284 12.56 7.68 16.87
CA ASP A 284 11.78 6.85 15.96
C ASP A 284 12.21 5.38 16.09
N PRO A 285 11.30 4.43 16.39
CA PRO A 285 11.64 3.01 16.41
C PRO A 285 12.11 2.46 15.07
N ASN A 286 11.77 3.11 13.95
CA ASN A 286 12.15 2.73 12.59
C ASN A 286 13.28 3.59 12.02
N ALA A 287 14.05 4.28 12.87
CA ALA A 287 15.16 5.12 12.42
C ALA A 287 16.18 4.34 11.56
N GLY A 288 16.42 3.05 11.87
CA GLY A 288 17.27 2.14 11.10
C GLY A 288 16.61 1.55 9.84
N GLY A 289 15.35 1.89 9.57
CA GLY A 289 14.54 1.39 8.46
C GLY A 289 13.66 0.20 8.83
N TYR A 290 12.92 -0.25 7.82
CA TYR A 290 12.05 -1.41 7.91
C TYR A 290 12.77 -2.64 7.36
N ILE A 291 12.55 -3.79 8.00
CA ILE A 291 13.17 -5.05 7.60
C ILE A 291 12.26 -5.76 6.61
N ASN A 292 12.74 -5.89 5.39
CA ASN A 292 12.13 -6.67 4.31
C ASN A 292 12.68 -8.09 4.35
N ARG A 293 11.83 -9.11 4.53
CA ARG A 293 12.30 -10.50 4.75
C ARG A 293 11.25 -11.56 4.42
N VAL A 294 11.71 -12.79 4.24
CA VAL A 294 10.90 -14.00 4.39
C VAL A 294 10.86 -14.41 5.85
N ASN A 295 9.68 -14.72 6.39
CA ASN A 295 9.52 -15.11 7.79
C ASN A 295 10.26 -16.42 8.12
N GLY A 296 11.16 -16.34 9.12
CA GLY A 296 12.03 -17.45 9.53
C GLY A 296 13.37 -17.50 8.82
N ILE A 297 13.63 -16.59 7.88
CA ILE A 297 14.93 -16.45 7.21
C ILE A 297 15.72 -15.29 7.82
N SER A 298 16.96 -15.57 8.20
CA SER A 298 17.92 -14.63 8.77
C SER A 298 18.63 -13.84 7.67
N GLY A 299 17.87 -13.25 6.75
CA GLY A 299 18.40 -12.42 5.68
C GLY A 299 17.32 -11.63 4.95
N GLY A 300 17.74 -10.53 4.32
CA GLY A 300 16.83 -9.57 3.72
C GLY A 300 17.42 -8.17 3.67
N TYR A 301 16.55 -7.17 3.56
CA TYR A 301 16.94 -5.82 3.21
C TYR A 301 16.33 -4.77 4.14
N THR A 302 17.12 -3.76 4.52
CA THR A 302 16.58 -2.43 4.81
C THR A 302 16.77 -1.54 3.58
N ILE A 303 16.13 -0.36 3.55
CA ILE A 303 16.28 0.61 2.46
C ILE A 303 16.96 1.86 3.03
N ALA A 304 18.05 2.30 2.41
CA ALA A 304 18.82 3.45 2.88
C ALA A 304 17.97 4.72 2.85
N ASN A 305 18.25 5.67 3.75
CA ASN A 305 17.59 6.97 3.71
C ASN A 305 17.77 7.64 2.33
N SER A 306 16.70 8.20 1.80
CA SER A 306 16.71 8.89 0.52
C SER A 306 17.39 10.27 0.63
N GLN A 307 18.70 10.31 0.90
CA GLN A 307 19.46 11.56 0.96
C GLN A 307 19.44 12.25 -0.42
N GLY A 308 18.58 13.26 -0.54
CA GLY A 308 18.27 13.93 -1.80
C GLY A 308 17.24 13.22 -2.69
N GLY A 309 16.41 12.32 -2.14
CA GLY A 309 15.28 11.71 -2.87
C GLY A 309 15.70 10.69 -3.95
N ARG A 310 16.82 9.99 -3.77
CA ARG A 310 17.42 9.11 -4.83
C ARG A 310 17.15 7.63 -4.65
N CYS A 311 17.39 7.11 -3.45
CA CYS A 311 17.09 5.72 -3.17
C CYS A 311 15.58 5.62 -2.97
N ILE A 312 14.89 5.06 -3.94
CA ILE A 312 13.45 4.81 -3.92
C ILE A 312 13.30 3.40 -4.45
N ILE A 313 12.43 2.62 -3.82
CA ILE A 313 12.02 1.32 -4.34
C ILE A 313 10.54 1.45 -4.62
N GLU A 314 10.14 1.29 -5.87
CA GLU A 314 8.78 1.56 -6.32
C GLU A 314 7.89 0.33 -6.22
N ASN A 315 8.46 -0.87 -6.33
CA ASN A 315 7.66 -2.07 -6.54
C ASN A 315 7.92 -3.15 -5.49
N ALA A 316 6.89 -3.94 -5.21
CA ALA A 316 6.97 -5.10 -4.35
C ALA A 316 6.22 -6.29 -4.95
N VAL A 317 6.78 -7.48 -4.80
CA VAL A 317 6.13 -8.73 -5.22
C VAL A 317 6.20 -9.73 -4.06
N GLY A 318 5.06 -10.23 -3.61
CA GLY A 318 4.89 -11.30 -2.64
C GLY A 318 5.23 -12.68 -3.20
N GLY A 319 4.98 -13.72 -2.39
CA GLY A 319 5.22 -15.12 -2.66
C GLY A 319 3.95 -15.90 -3.00
N SER A 320 3.70 -16.99 -2.29
CA SER A 320 2.47 -17.81 -2.44
C SER A 320 1.82 -18.06 -1.07
N TYR A 321 2.10 -17.18 -0.11
CA TYR A 321 1.72 -17.25 1.28
C TYR A 321 1.15 -15.89 1.68
N GLY A 322 0.38 -15.82 2.77
CA GLY A 322 -0.16 -14.54 3.23
C GLY A 322 0.93 -13.56 3.64
N ASP A 323 1.13 -12.55 2.82
CA ASP A 323 2.20 -11.57 2.86
C ASP A 323 1.71 -10.22 3.41
N SER A 324 2.66 -9.41 3.86
CA SER A 324 2.40 -8.03 4.26
C SER A 324 3.27 -7.09 3.44
N ILE A 325 2.64 -6.28 2.61
CA ILE A 325 3.28 -5.36 1.67
C ILE A 325 2.83 -3.94 1.98
N THR A 326 3.78 -3.02 2.11
CA THR A 326 3.52 -1.59 2.34
C THR A 326 4.33 -0.79 1.35
N GLY A 327 3.67 0.02 0.53
CA GLY A 327 4.30 0.98 -0.37
C GLY A 327 4.85 2.20 0.37
N ASN A 328 5.13 3.26 -0.36
CA ASN A 328 5.69 4.51 0.13
C ASN A 328 4.88 5.70 -0.41
N SER A 329 5.50 6.87 -0.54
CA SER A 329 4.81 8.08 -0.98
C SER A 329 4.91 8.34 -2.49
N TYR A 330 5.36 7.34 -3.24
CA TYR A 330 5.51 7.39 -4.69
C TYR A 330 4.61 6.33 -5.29
N ASN A 331 4.26 6.50 -6.56
CA ASN A 331 3.50 5.49 -7.31
C ASN A 331 4.18 4.12 -7.23
N ASN A 332 3.46 3.16 -6.66
CA ASN A 332 3.94 1.80 -6.45
C ASN A 332 3.19 0.78 -7.29
N SER A 333 3.88 -0.31 -7.64
CA SER A 333 3.23 -1.54 -8.11
C SER A 333 3.46 -2.65 -7.08
N LEU A 334 2.38 -3.07 -6.43
CA LEU A 334 2.40 -3.98 -5.30
C LEU A 334 1.57 -5.22 -5.64
N SER A 335 2.17 -6.40 -5.58
CA SER A 335 1.48 -7.66 -5.89
C SER A 335 1.67 -8.68 -4.77
N GLY A 336 0.57 -9.26 -4.28
CA GLY A 336 0.56 -10.36 -3.30
C GLY A 336 0.86 -11.73 -3.93
N ASN A 337 0.41 -11.92 -5.17
CA ASN A 337 0.41 -13.17 -5.96
C ASN A 337 -0.54 -14.23 -5.41
N GLY A 338 -0.21 -14.84 -4.29
CA GLY A 338 -1.10 -15.85 -3.72
C GLY A 338 -0.89 -16.01 -2.23
N GLY A 339 -1.91 -16.51 -1.55
CA GLY A 339 -2.01 -16.38 -0.11
C GLY A 339 -3.09 -15.35 0.24
N ASN A 340 -3.28 -15.10 1.53
CA ASN A 340 -4.18 -14.06 1.98
C ASN A 340 -3.33 -12.88 2.39
N ASP A 341 -3.21 -11.91 1.51
CA ASP A 341 -2.23 -10.83 1.56
C ASP A 341 -2.84 -9.56 2.17
N THR A 342 -1.98 -8.74 2.75
CA THR A 342 -2.34 -7.38 3.18
C THR A 342 -1.43 -6.40 2.48
N ILE A 343 -2.00 -5.59 1.60
CA ILE A 343 -1.30 -4.65 0.75
C ILE A 343 -1.77 -3.23 1.10
N TYR A 344 -0.85 -2.38 1.48
CA TYR A 344 -1.09 -0.96 1.73
C TYR A 344 -0.31 -0.10 0.72
N GLY A 345 -1.00 0.68 -0.12
CA GLY A 345 -0.40 1.53 -1.17
C GLY A 345 0.42 2.68 -0.58
N GLY A 346 -0.23 3.61 0.10
CA GLY A 346 0.41 4.74 0.73
C GLY A 346 -0.08 6.06 0.16
N PHE A 347 0.85 6.85 -0.39
CA PHE A 347 0.48 8.02 -1.18
C PHE A 347 0.93 7.83 -2.61
N GLY A 348 0.22 8.48 -3.53
CA GLY A 348 0.55 8.44 -4.96
C GLY A 348 -0.34 7.47 -5.72
N ALA A 349 -0.19 7.46 -7.05
CA ALA A 349 -1.03 6.65 -7.91
C ALA A 349 -0.50 5.22 -7.94
N ASP A 350 -1.08 4.38 -7.09
CA ASP A 350 -0.63 3.01 -6.86
C ASP A 350 -1.43 1.98 -7.65
N ALA A 351 -0.78 0.85 -7.97
CA ALA A 351 -1.41 -0.33 -8.56
C ALA A 351 -1.21 -1.53 -7.62
N LEU A 352 -2.31 -2.00 -7.02
CA LEU A 352 -2.36 -3.07 -6.04
C LEU A 352 -3.02 -4.31 -6.67
N TYR A 353 -2.37 -5.46 -6.53
CA TYR A 353 -2.86 -6.74 -7.05
C TYR A 353 -2.83 -7.77 -5.92
N GLY A 354 -3.99 -8.27 -5.48
CA GLY A 354 -4.07 -9.34 -4.47
C GLY A 354 -3.56 -10.65 -5.04
N GLY A 355 -4.29 -11.16 -6.04
CA GLY A 355 -3.92 -12.35 -6.79
C GLY A 355 -4.82 -13.52 -6.46
N SER A 356 -4.41 -14.40 -5.54
CA SER A 356 -5.20 -15.59 -5.21
C SER A 356 -5.23 -15.87 -3.72
N GLY A 357 -6.41 -16.04 -3.15
CA GLY A 357 -6.64 -16.04 -1.71
C GLY A 357 -7.41 -14.80 -1.32
N ASN A 358 -7.72 -14.67 -0.03
CA ASN A 358 -8.57 -13.58 0.44
C ASN A 358 -7.69 -12.41 0.87
N ASP A 359 -7.65 -11.37 0.04
CA ASP A 359 -6.71 -10.28 0.13
C ASP A 359 -7.35 -9.01 0.69
N ASN A 360 -6.52 -8.18 1.33
CA ASN A 360 -6.90 -6.87 1.83
C ASN A 360 -6.04 -5.81 1.15
N LEU A 361 -6.64 -5.05 0.24
CA LEU A 361 -6.00 -4.02 -0.56
C LEU A 361 -6.51 -2.66 -0.07
N ASP A 362 -5.63 -1.91 0.58
CA ASP A 362 -5.89 -0.54 1.05
C ASP A 362 -4.92 0.39 0.33
N SER A 363 -5.43 1.18 -0.61
CA SER A 363 -4.59 2.12 -1.37
C SER A 363 -3.99 3.22 -0.50
N GLY A 364 -4.60 3.58 0.63
CA GLY A 364 -4.07 4.63 1.48
C GLY A 364 -5.12 5.45 2.22
N THR A 365 -4.66 6.51 2.87
CA THR A 365 -5.54 7.37 3.65
C THR A 365 -6.54 8.11 2.77
N VAL A 366 -7.83 8.07 3.16
CA VAL A 366 -8.89 9.01 2.76
C VAL A 366 -8.59 10.42 3.30
N SER A 367 -7.48 10.99 2.87
CA SER A 367 -6.96 12.29 3.24
C SER A 367 -7.24 13.26 2.11
N ALA A 368 -7.78 14.43 2.40
CA ALA A 368 -8.03 15.46 1.37
C ALA A 368 -6.78 15.95 0.61
N TYR A 369 -5.59 15.49 0.99
CA TYR A 369 -4.33 15.79 0.32
C TYR A 369 -3.89 14.71 -0.67
N ASP A 370 -4.52 13.53 -0.64
CA ASP A 370 -4.32 12.51 -1.65
C ASP A 370 -5.58 12.36 -2.49
N THR A 371 -5.40 12.64 -3.79
CA THR A 371 -6.40 12.55 -4.84
C THR A 371 -5.75 11.91 -6.07
N ALA A 372 -4.71 11.10 -5.85
CA ALA A 372 -4.17 10.26 -6.90
C ALA A 372 -5.25 9.28 -7.37
N ASN A 373 -5.06 8.68 -8.54
CA ASN A 373 -5.98 7.66 -9.03
C ASN A 373 -5.33 6.32 -8.81
N GLU A 374 -6.04 5.41 -8.15
CA GLU A 374 -5.54 4.11 -7.79
C GLU A 374 -6.15 3.00 -8.64
N PHE A 375 -5.40 1.91 -8.78
CA PHE A 375 -5.83 0.69 -9.43
C PHE A 375 -5.73 -0.46 -8.43
N LEU A 376 -6.85 -1.13 -8.15
CA LEU A 376 -6.94 -2.27 -7.24
C LEU A 376 -7.58 -3.45 -7.97
N ASP A 377 -6.93 -4.61 -7.91
CA ASP A 377 -7.41 -5.88 -8.47
C ASP A 377 -7.27 -6.97 -7.39
N GLY A 378 -8.40 -7.43 -6.83
CA GLY A 378 -8.45 -8.47 -5.81
C GLY A 378 -8.01 -9.82 -6.36
N GLY A 379 -8.60 -10.21 -7.49
CA GLY A 379 -8.24 -11.41 -8.24
C GLY A 379 -9.18 -12.56 -7.90
N ALA A 380 -8.72 -13.57 -7.18
CA ALA A 380 -9.53 -14.73 -6.84
C ALA A 380 -9.54 -14.96 -5.33
N GLY A 381 -10.70 -14.96 -4.71
CA GLY A 381 -10.87 -15.05 -3.27
C GLY A 381 -11.96 -14.09 -2.82
N ASN A 382 -12.16 -13.99 -1.52
CA ASN A 382 -13.07 -12.98 -0.98
C ASN A 382 -12.24 -11.79 -0.53
N ASP A 383 -12.22 -10.74 -1.32
CA ASP A 383 -11.29 -9.63 -1.22
C ASP A 383 -11.95 -8.38 -0.64
N TYR A 384 -11.13 -7.56 0.00
CA TYR A 384 -11.53 -6.27 0.56
C TYR A 384 -10.69 -5.17 -0.06
N LEU A 385 -11.32 -4.30 -0.86
CA LEU A 385 -10.67 -3.26 -1.64
C LEU A 385 -11.13 -1.88 -1.16
N LEU A 386 -10.18 -1.06 -0.72
CA LEU A 386 -10.37 0.31 -0.30
C LEU A 386 -9.53 1.27 -1.16
N ALA A 387 -10.22 2.14 -1.91
CA ALA A 387 -9.60 3.17 -2.72
C ALA A 387 -9.34 4.47 -1.92
N GLY A 388 -9.04 5.56 -2.64
CA GLY A 388 -8.67 6.86 -2.10
C GLY A 388 -9.75 7.92 -2.32
N ASN A 389 -9.36 9.18 -2.55
CA ASN A 389 -10.31 10.21 -3.02
C ASN A 389 -10.13 10.48 -4.53
N GLY A 390 -9.53 9.53 -5.23
CA GLY A 390 -9.16 9.58 -6.63
C GLY A 390 -10.32 9.32 -7.57
N ASN A 391 -10.05 9.29 -8.88
CA ASN A 391 -10.97 8.58 -9.77
C ASN A 391 -10.37 7.18 -9.99
N ASP A 392 -10.85 6.22 -9.22
CA ASP A 392 -10.18 4.95 -8.98
C ASP A 392 -10.78 3.83 -9.83
N SER A 393 -10.05 2.72 -9.93
CA SER A 393 -10.52 1.51 -10.63
C SER A 393 -10.32 0.30 -9.74
N LEU A 394 -11.43 -0.33 -9.34
CA LEU A 394 -11.49 -1.47 -8.44
C LEU A 394 -12.11 -2.66 -9.17
N TYR A 395 -11.43 -3.80 -9.11
CA TYR A 395 -11.90 -5.08 -9.63
C TYR A 395 -11.87 -6.10 -8.49
N GLY A 396 -13.02 -6.64 -8.08
CA GLY A 396 -13.12 -7.72 -7.08
C GLY A 396 -12.56 -9.01 -7.66
N GLY A 397 -13.18 -9.47 -8.74
CA GLY A 397 -12.73 -10.63 -9.50
C GLY A 397 -13.62 -11.83 -9.25
N ALA A 398 -13.11 -12.87 -8.60
CA ALA A 398 -13.89 -14.07 -8.32
C ALA A 398 -13.98 -14.34 -6.83
N GLY A 399 -15.17 -14.29 -6.26
CA GLY A 399 -15.46 -14.61 -4.86
C GLY A 399 -16.36 -13.55 -4.24
N LEU A 400 -16.55 -13.58 -2.92
CA LEU A 400 -17.45 -12.61 -2.26
C LEU A 400 -16.65 -11.37 -1.87
N ASP A 401 -16.70 -10.36 -2.72
CA ASP A 401 -15.84 -9.19 -2.62
C ASP A 401 -16.55 -7.99 -1.98
N THR A 402 -15.75 -7.08 -1.44
CA THR A 402 -16.21 -5.81 -0.88
C THR A 402 -15.34 -4.67 -1.38
N LEU A 403 -15.94 -3.79 -2.18
CA LEU A 403 -15.27 -2.67 -2.83
C LEU A 403 -15.84 -1.35 -2.32
N ASN A 404 -14.95 -0.38 -2.05
CA ASN A 404 -15.34 0.99 -1.69
C ASN A 404 -14.45 2.01 -2.42
N GLY A 405 -15.06 2.80 -3.31
CA GLY A 405 -14.40 3.86 -4.08
C GLY A 405 -14.14 5.15 -3.29
N TYR A 406 -14.93 5.39 -2.23
CA TYR A 406 -14.91 6.63 -1.43
C TYR A 406 -15.28 7.91 -2.19
N ASN A 407 -14.33 8.75 -2.59
CA ASN A 407 -14.67 10.01 -3.26
C ASN A 407 -14.02 10.04 -4.63
N GLY A 408 -14.67 10.69 -5.58
CA GLY A 408 -14.23 10.80 -6.96
C GLY A 408 -15.18 10.03 -7.87
N ASN A 409 -14.88 10.00 -9.17
CA ASN A 409 -15.70 9.29 -10.14
C ASN A 409 -15.05 7.92 -10.38
N ASP A 410 -15.52 6.92 -9.67
CA ASP A 410 -14.86 5.62 -9.58
C ASP A 410 -15.46 4.60 -10.53
N TYR A 411 -14.64 3.61 -10.89
CA TYR A 411 -15.07 2.42 -11.59
C TYR A 411 -14.95 1.22 -10.64
N LEU A 412 -16.06 0.55 -10.36
CA LEU A 412 -16.12 -0.65 -9.54
C LEU A 412 -16.72 -1.81 -10.34
N ASP A 413 -16.10 -2.98 -10.28
CA ASP A 413 -16.55 -4.23 -10.91
C ASP A 413 -16.39 -5.38 -9.92
N GLY A 414 -17.51 -5.97 -9.49
CA GLY A 414 -17.55 -7.04 -8.49
C GLY A 414 -17.02 -8.34 -9.06
N GLY A 415 -17.56 -8.73 -10.21
CA GLY A 415 -17.06 -9.85 -11.00
C GLY A 415 -17.97 -11.06 -10.89
N THR A 416 -17.59 -12.08 -10.12
CA THR A 416 -18.43 -13.26 -9.89
C THR A 416 -18.70 -13.49 -8.42
N GLU A 417 -19.83 -14.14 -8.13
CA GLU A 417 -20.40 -14.34 -6.80
C GLU A 417 -21.08 -13.06 -6.26
N ASN A 418 -21.49 -13.08 -4.98
CA ASN A 418 -22.35 -12.03 -4.43
C ASN A 418 -21.51 -10.93 -3.77
N ASP A 419 -21.44 -9.77 -4.41
CA ASP A 419 -20.53 -8.71 -4.03
C ASP A 419 -21.22 -7.55 -3.33
N TYR A 420 -20.42 -6.77 -2.59
CA TYR A 420 -20.82 -5.49 -2.00
C TYR A 420 -19.99 -4.36 -2.60
N LEU A 421 -20.63 -3.44 -3.33
CA LEU A 421 -19.96 -2.33 -3.99
C LEU A 421 -20.55 -1.00 -3.51
N LEU A 422 -19.67 -0.08 -3.12
CA LEU A 422 -20.03 1.25 -2.65
C LEU A 422 -19.19 2.32 -3.39
N GLY A 423 -19.84 3.12 -4.25
CA GLY A 423 -19.21 4.27 -4.93
C GLY A 423 -18.91 5.42 -3.97
N SER A 424 -19.86 5.70 -3.07
CA SER A 424 -19.83 6.76 -2.05
C SER A 424 -20.02 8.19 -2.60
N GLY A 425 -19.05 8.81 -3.27
CA GLY A 425 -19.12 10.24 -3.54
C GLY A 425 -18.47 10.67 -4.85
N GLY A 426 -19.25 10.91 -5.88
CA GLY A 426 -18.88 11.38 -7.20
C GLY A 426 -19.76 10.67 -8.22
N ASN A 427 -19.46 10.77 -9.52
CA ASN A 427 -20.30 10.11 -10.53
C ASN A 427 -19.69 8.74 -10.85
N ASP A 428 -20.15 7.72 -10.16
CA ASP A 428 -19.55 6.41 -10.15
C ASP A 428 -20.13 5.50 -11.24
N THR A 429 -19.34 4.53 -11.68
CA THR A 429 -19.76 3.46 -12.57
C THR A 429 -19.54 2.13 -11.86
N ILE A 430 -20.64 1.46 -11.54
CA ILE A 430 -20.66 0.27 -10.69
C ILE A 430 -21.25 -0.90 -11.47
N TYR A 431 -20.46 -1.97 -11.62
CA TYR A 431 -20.87 -3.24 -12.21
C TYR A 431 -20.90 -4.33 -11.14
N GLY A 432 -22.06 -4.94 -10.89
CA GLY A 432 -22.20 -6.06 -9.95
C GLY A 432 -21.49 -7.31 -10.46
N GLY A 433 -21.94 -7.82 -11.61
CA GLY A 433 -21.31 -8.96 -12.27
C GLY A 433 -22.25 -10.15 -12.29
N PHE A 434 -21.78 -11.32 -11.87
CA PHE A 434 -22.61 -12.52 -11.74
C PHE A 434 -22.91 -12.80 -10.28
N GLY A 435 -24.16 -12.84 -9.85
CA GLY A 435 -24.51 -13.11 -8.46
C GLY A 435 -25.54 -12.16 -7.91
N ALA A 436 -25.88 -12.34 -6.64
CA ALA A 436 -26.84 -11.50 -5.93
C ALA A 436 -26.11 -10.34 -5.25
N ASP A 437 -25.92 -9.25 -5.99
CA ASP A 437 -25.07 -8.13 -5.58
C ASP A 437 -25.82 -7.04 -4.82
N LEU A 438 -25.06 -6.29 -4.02
CA LEU A 438 -25.50 -5.08 -3.34
C LEU A 438 -24.71 -3.88 -3.86
N LEU A 439 -25.36 -3.04 -4.67
CA LEU A 439 -24.75 -1.86 -5.30
C LEU A 439 -25.29 -0.57 -4.69
N TYR A 440 -24.39 0.31 -4.27
CA TYR A 440 -24.73 1.63 -3.73
C TYR A 440 -23.93 2.71 -4.47
N GLY A 441 -24.61 3.62 -5.16
CA GLY A 441 -24.01 4.78 -5.85
C GLY A 441 -23.49 5.79 -4.84
N GLY A 442 -24.38 6.51 -4.16
CA GLY A 442 -24.02 7.46 -3.12
C GLY A 442 -24.37 8.88 -3.53
N ASP A 443 -23.47 9.84 -3.32
CA ASP A 443 -23.64 11.22 -3.78
C ASP A 443 -23.10 11.38 -5.20
N GLY A 444 -23.90 11.77 -6.18
CA GLY A 444 -23.47 12.04 -7.55
C GLY A 444 -24.45 11.46 -8.57
N ASN A 445 -24.11 11.51 -9.87
CA ASN A 445 -24.96 10.92 -10.91
C ASN A 445 -24.35 9.59 -11.31
N ASP A 446 -24.86 8.51 -10.74
CA ASP A 446 -24.24 7.21 -10.78
C ASP A 446 -24.83 6.33 -11.89
N TYR A 447 -24.00 5.42 -12.39
CA TYR A 447 -24.41 4.34 -13.27
C TYR A 447 -24.22 3.02 -12.54
N LEU A 448 -25.32 2.36 -12.20
CA LEU A 448 -25.35 1.05 -11.55
C LEU A 448 -25.92 0.02 -12.53
N ASP A 449 -25.15 -1.05 -12.78
CA ASP A 449 -25.53 -2.16 -13.64
C ASP A 449 -25.20 -3.45 -12.90
N SER A 450 -26.19 -4.23 -12.48
CA SER A 450 -25.95 -5.45 -11.72
C SER A 450 -25.23 -6.54 -12.51
N GLY A 451 -24.99 -6.35 -13.81
CA GLY A 451 -24.22 -7.30 -14.60
C GLY A 451 -25.11 -8.26 -15.37
N THR A 452 -25.12 -8.03 -16.68
CA THR A 452 -25.64 -8.89 -17.73
C THR A 452 -27.16 -9.13 -17.75
N VAL A 453 -27.77 -8.65 -18.83
CA VAL A 453 -29.00 -9.20 -19.43
C VAL A 453 -28.76 -10.63 -20.00
N SER A 454 -27.88 -11.40 -19.37
CA SER A 454 -27.61 -12.80 -19.71
C SER A 454 -28.74 -13.64 -19.17
N ALA A 455 -29.35 -14.47 -20.03
CA ALA A 455 -30.42 -15.38 -19.63
C ALA A 455 -29.98 -16.46 -18.61
N TYR A 456 -28.72 -16.45 -18.18
CA TYR A 456 -28.14 -17.40 -17.24
C TYR A 456 -28.00 -16.85 -15.83
N ASP A 457 -28.07 -15.53 -15.65
CA ASP A 457 -28.17 -14.94 -14.33
C ASP A 457 -29.61 -14.50 -14.05
N THR A 458 -30.12 -15.01 -12.93
CA THR A 458 -31.46 -14.71 -12.39
C THR A 458 -31.35 -14.55 -10.88
N ALA A 459 -30.20 -14.08 -10.40
CA ALA A 459 -30.01 -13.67 -9.03
C ALA A 459 -30.98 -12.54 -8.68
N ASN A 460 -31.03 -12.13 -7.41
CA ASN A 460 -31.87 -11.01 -7.03
C ASN A 460 -30.93 -9.93 -6.52
N GLU A 461 -30.94 -8.78 -7.16
CA GLU A 461 -30.00 -7.70 -6.89
C GLU A 461 -30.64 -6.57 -6.11
N PHE A 462 -29.79 -5.81 -5.41
CA PHE A 462 -30.16 -4.58 -4.74
C PHE A 462 -29.32 -3.44 -5.30
N LEU A 463 -30.00 -2.41 -5.82
CA LEU A 463 -29.38 -1.20 -6.37
C LEU A 463 -29.98 0.02 -5.65
N ASP A 464 -29.12 0.88 -5.12
CA ASP A 464 -29.49 2.16 -4.51
C ASP A 464 -28.64 3.27 -5.11
N GLY A 465 -29.26 4.18 -5.89
CA GLY A 465 -28.58 5.29 -6.55
C GLY A 465 -28.10 6.34 -5.56
N GLY A 466 -28.93 6.69 -4.58
CA GLY A 466 -28.58 7.66 -3.55
C GLY A 466 -29.02 9.07 -3.93
N ALA A 467 -28.09 9.97 -4.15
CA ALA A 467 -28.34 11.39 -4.37
C ALA A 467 -27.71 11.91 -5.66
N GLY A 468 -28.53 12.09 -6.68
CA GLY A 468 -28.22 12.75 -7.93
C GLY A 468 -29.14 12.21 -9.00
N ASN A 469 -28.75 12.25 -10.27
CA ASN A 469 -29.60 11.72 -11.35
C ASN A 469 -29.01 10.40 -11.81
N ASP A 470 -29.53 9.31 -11.27
CA ASP A 470 -28.89 8.00 -11.35
C ASP A 470 -29.50 7.14 -12.45
N TYR A 471 -28.71 6.23 -13.00
CA TYR A 471 -29.16 5.21 -13.94
C TYR A 471 -28.93 3.82 -13.33
N LEU A 472 -30.03 3.13 -13.05
CA LEU A 472 -30.03 1.79 -12.44
C LEU A 472 -30.57 0.78 -13.45
N LEU A 473 -29.76 -0.23 -13.75
CA LEU A 473 -30.09 -1.35 -14.64
C LEU A 473 -29.90 -2.68 -13.89
N ALA A 474 -30.99 -3.41 -13.70
CA ALA A 474 -30.95 -4.73 -13.08
C ALA A 474 -30.89 -5.89 -14.10
N GLY A 475 -30.94 -7.13 -13.61
CA GLY A 475 -30.85 -8.37 -14.37
C GLY A 475 -32.20 -9.01 -14.73
N ASN A 476 -32.23 -10.34 -14.88
CA ASN A 476 -33.50 -11.08 -15.06
C ASN A 476 -34.06 -11.58 -13.72
N GLY A 477 -33.68 -10.90 -12.63
CA GLY A 477 -33.83 -11.29 -11.24
C GLY A 477 -35.18 -10.98 -10.62
N ASN A 478 -35.27 -10.90 -9.30
CA ASN A 478 -36.40 -10.20 -8.67
C ASN A 478 -35.78 -9.11 -7.82
N ASP A 479 -35.61 -7.97 -8.46
CA ASP A 479 -34.62 -6.99 -8.05
C ASP A 479 -35.28 -5.88 -7.24
N SER A 480 -34.47 -5.18 -6.45
CA SER A 480 -34.91 -4.02 -5.67
C SER A 480 -34.07 -2.81 -6.06
N LEU A 481 -34.72 -1.85 -6.73
CA LEU A 481 -34.10 -0.65 -7.25
C LEU A 481 -34.66 0.57 -6.50
N TYR A 482 -33.76 1.40 -5.97
CA TYR A 482 -34.06 2.66 -5.28
C TYR A 482 -33.29 3.78 -5.99
N GLY A 483 -34.00 4.76 -6.58
CA GLY A 483 -33.36 5.91 -7.23
C GLY A 483 -32.79 6.87 -6.19
N GLY A 484 -33.65 7.30 -5.27
CA GLY A 484 -33.26 8.15 -4.16
C GLY A 484 -33.61 9.61 -4.43
N ALA A 485 -32.63 10.50 -4.59
CA ALA A 485 -32.85 11.93 -4.73
C ALA A 485 -32.30 12.49 -6.03
N GLY A 486 -33.15 12.64 -7.04
CA GLY A 486 -32.89 13.44 -8.23
C GLY A 486 -33.72 12.93 -9.40
N LEU A 487 -33.26 13.05 -10.64
CA LEU A 487 -34.02 12.59 -11.80
C LEU A 487 -33.52 11.22 -12.24
N ASP A 488 -34.08 10.17 -11.67
CA ASP A 488 -33.50 8.83 -11.78
C ASP A 488 -34.14 8.04 -12.93
N THR A 489 -33.38 7.09 -13.47
CA THR A 489 -33.86 6.13 -14.47
C THR A 489 -33.62 4.72 -13.98
N LEU A 490 -34.71 4.00 -13.68
CA LEU A 490 -34.68 2.63 -13.17
C LEU A 490 -35.23 1.67 -14.22
N ASN A 491 -34.52 0.57 -14.46
CA ASN A 491 -34.94 -0.51 -15.35
C ASN A 491 -34.73 -1.88 -14.71
N GLY A 492 -35.82 -2.54 -14.33
CA GLY A 492 -35.83 -3.88 -13.73
C GLY A 492 -35.54 -5.00 -14.73
N VAL A 493 -35.71 -4.74 -16.04
CA VAL A 493 -35.49 -5.70 -17.13
C VAL A 493 -36.41 -6.94 -17.07
N GLY A 494 -36.19 -7.91 -16.20
CA GLY A 494 -37.02 -9.10 -16.16
C GLY A 494 -37.11 -9.71 -14.77
N GLY A 495 -38.21 -10.43 -14.55
CA GLY A 495 -38.61 -11.01 -13.28
C GLY A 495 -39.54 -10.08 -12.50
N ASN A 496 -39.65 -10.19 -11.18
CA ASN A 496 -40.69 -9.47 -10.43
C ASN A 496 -40.06 -8.40 -9.53
N ASP A 497 -39.95 -7.20 -10.07
CA ASP A 497 -39.07 -6.19 -9.51
C ASP A 497 -39.80 -5.24 -8.57
N ILE A 498 -39.04 -4.59 -7.69
CA ILE A 498 -39.49 -3.49 -6.83
C ILE A 498 -38.73 -2.24 -7.27
N LEU A 499 -39.46 -1.23 -7.73
CA LEU A 499 -38.90 0.04 -8.16
C LEU A 499 -39.43 1.16 -7.28
N VAL A 500 -38.53 1.90 -6.65
CA VAL A 500 -38.80 3.10 -5.85
C VAL A 500 -38.04 4.27 -6.47
N GLY A 501 -38.74 5.23 -7.08
CA GLY A 501 -38.12 6.42 -7.69
C GLY A 501 -37.47 7.29 -6.63
N GLY A 502 -38.30 7.87 -5.74
CA GLY A 502 -37.83 8.61 -4.57
C GLY A 502 -38.32 10.06 -4.59
N LEU A 503 -37.41 11.02 -4.50
CA LEU A 503 -37.70 12.44 -4.69
C LEU A 503 -37.60 12.79 -6.17
N ASN A 504 -38.13 13.95 -6.58
CA ASN A 504 -38.04 14.42 -7.96
C ASN A 504 -38.77 13.49 -8.97
N THR A 505 -38.53 13.64 -10.28
CA THR A 505 -39.31 12.98 -11.36
C THR A 505 -38.46 11.87 -11.95
N ASP A 506 -38.91 10.64 -11.76
CA ASP A 506 -38.13 9.47 -12.17
C ASP A 506 -38.76 8.76 -13.37
N SER A 507 -37.95 7.99 -14.09
CA SER A 507 -38.38 7.11 -15.18
C SER A 507 -38.25 5.66 -14.73
N LEU A 508 -39.38 4.98 -14.56
CA LEU A 508 -39.45 3.61 -14.03
C LEU A 508 -39.90 2.63 -15.12
N THR A 509 -39.08 1.63 -15.41
CA THR A 509 -39.38 0.56 -16.36
C THR A 509 -39.32 -0.78 -15.62
N GLY A 510 -40.46 -1.45 -15.46
CA GLY A 510 -40.51 -2.73 -14.75
C GLY A 510 -39.91 -3.86 -15.56
N GLY A 511 -40.17 -3.87 -16.87
CA GLY A 511 -39.72 -4.91 -17.76
C GLY A 511 -40.71 -6.08 -17.82
N SER A 512 -40.20 -7.31 -17.82
CA SER A 512 -41.03 -8.50 -17.92
C SER A 512 -41.25 -9.18 -16.59
N GLY A 513 -42.46 -9.14 -16.05
CA GLY A 513 -42.88 -10.02 -14.96
C GLY A 513 -44.04 -9.40 -14.20
N ASN A 514 -44.04 -9.48 -12.87
CA ASN A 514 -45.06 -8.83 -12.04
C ASN A 514 -44.42 -7.77 -11.15
N ASP A 515 -44.31 -6.58 -11.69
CA ASP A 515 -43.47 -5.55 -11.08
C ASP A 515 -44.25 -4.70 -10.09
N ARG A 516 -43.54 -4.11 -9.14
CA ARG A 516 -44.08 -3.24 -8.10
C ARG A 516 -43.43 -1.87 -8.20
N PHE A 517 -44.23 -0.90 -8.62
CA PHE A 517 -43.85 0.51 -8.58
C PHE A 517 -44.33 1.08 -7.25
N VAL A 518 -43.40 1.39 -6.35
CA VAL A 518 -43.69 1.76 -4.96
C VAL A 518 -43.62 3.27 -4.78
N PHE A 519 -44.64 3.80 -4.11
CA PHE A 519 -44.75 5.19 -3.72
C PHE A 519 -44.80 5.27 -2.19
N ASP A 520 -43.64 5.46 -1.56
CA ASP A 520 -43.46 5.35 -0.10
C ASP A 520 -43.00 6.63 0.60
N THR A 521 -42.62 7.68 -0.11
CA THR A 521 -42.10 8.89 0.53
C THR A 521 -43.22 9.80 1.07
N GLY A 522 -43.25 10.06 2.39
CA GLY A 522 -44.24 10.97 3.00
C GLY A 522 -44.14 12.43 2.50
N ALA A 523 -43.07 12.72 1.76
CA ALA A 523 -42.80 13.98 1.09
C ALA A 523 -43.74 14.24 -0.11
N ILE A 524 -44.40 13.23 -0.71
CA ILE A 524 -45.20 13.33 -1.97
C ILE A 524 -46.28 14.44 -1.95
N PHE A 525 -46.66 14.96 -0.77
CA PHE A 525 -47.78 15.90 -0.65
C PHE A 525 -47.44 17.25 -0.01
N ASN A 526 -46.18 17.54 0.32
CA ASN A 526 -45.77 18.81 0.93
C ASN A 526 -44.66 19.53 0.13
N ALA A 527 -45.04 20.57 -0.61
CA ALA A 527 -44.19 21.69 -1.03
C ALA A 527 -43.04 21.47 -2.05
N GLY A 528 -43.39 21.24 -3.33
CA GLY A 528 -42.62 21.75 -4.48
C GLY A 528 -41.24 21.15 -4.77
N THR A 529 -40.84 20.11 -4.07
CA THR A 529 -39.58 19.35 -4.25
C THR A 529 -39.81 17.93 -4.80
N ILE A 530 -40.98 17.66 -5.38
CA ILE A 530 -41.39 16.31 -5.78
C ILE A 530 -41.70 16.35 -7.27
N GLY A 531 -41.25 15.35 -8.00
CA GLY A 531 -41.61 15.15 -9.39
C GLY A 531 -42.78 14.18 -9.53
N ILE A 532 -43.24 14.08 -10.75
CA ILE A 532 -44.22 13.10 -11.22
C ILE A 532 -43.43 11.96 -11.85
N ASP A 533 -43.49 10.77 -11.28
CA ASP A 533 -42.77 9.61 -11.83
C ASP A 533 -43.44 9.12 -13.12
N ILE A 534 -42.65 8.61 -14.04
CA ILE A 534 -43.07 8.16 -15.36
C ILE A 534 -42.86 6.65 -15.41
N ILE A 535 -43.95 5.88 -15.33
CA ILE A 535 -43.93 4.43 -15.53
C ILE A 535 -44.08 4.14 -17.02
N THR A 536 -43.04 3.57 -17.62
CA THR A 536 -42.90 3.49 -19.08
C THR A 536 -43.63 2.31 -19.70
N ASP A 537 -43.85 1.20 -18.97
CA ASP A 537 -44.26 -0.08 -19.55
C ASP A 537 -45.33 -0.88 -18.77
N PHE A 538 -46.02 -0.25 -17.81
CA PHE A 538 -47.03 -0.90 -16.95
C PHE A 538 -47.98 -1.90 -17.66
N VAL A 539 -47.91 -3.17 -17.25
CA VAL A 539 -48.70 -4.30 -17.74
C VAL A 539 -49.82 -4.66 -16.77
N ARG A 540 -51.06 -4.33 -17.14
CA ARG A 540 -52.25 -4.65 -16.33
C ARG A 540 -52.37 -6.15 -16.01
N GLY A 541 -52.80 -6.43 -14.78
CA GLY A 541 -53.01 -7.80 -14.30
C GLY A 541 -51.75 -8.52 -13.84
N PHE A 542 -50.57 -7.99 -14.18
CA PHE A 542 -49.27 -8.47 -13.70
C PHE A 542 -48.74 -7.45 -12.68
N ASP A 543 -48.48 -6.23 -13.15
CA ASP A 543 -47.86 -5.19 -12.34
C ASP A 543 -48.79 -4.61 -11.27
N LYS A 544 -48.19 -3.96 -10.28
CA LYS A 544 -48.86 -3.32 -9.15
C LYS A 544 -48.28 -1.93 -8.89
N LEU A 545 -49.19 -0.99 -8.67
CA LEU A 545 -48.89 0.31 -8.06
C LEU A 545 -49.02 0.15 -6.54
N VAL A 546 -47.91 0.21 -5.82
CA VAL A 546 -47.87 0.01 -4.37
C VAL A 546 -47.88 1.38 -3.68
N LEU A 547 -48.90 1.62 -2.86
CA LEU A 547 -49.06 2.88 -2.13
C LEU A 547 -48.78 2.63 -0.64
N ASP A 548 -47.81 3.33 -0.07
CA ASP A 548 -47.51 3.26 1.36
C ASP A 548 -48.56 4.01 2.20
N LYS A 549 -49.05 3.41 3.29
CA LYS A 549 -50.08 4.01 4.14
C LYS A 549 -49.62 5.20 4.97
N THR A 550 -48.34 5.28 5.30
CA THR A 550 -47.76 6.43 6.01
C THR A 550 -47.71 7.65 5.11
N THR A 551 -47.63 7.44 3.80
CA THR A 551 -47.62 8.49 2.77
C THR A 551 -49.03 8.83 2.30
N PHE A 552 -49.81 7.82 1.91
CA PHE A 552 -51.20 7.97 1.45
C PHE A 552 -52.19 7.86 2.62
N THR A 553 -51.97 8.63 3.69
CA THR A 553 -52.67 8.54 4.98
C THR A 553 -54.20 8.47 4.91
N SER A 554 -54.85 9.20 4.01
CA SER A 554 -56.31 9.19 3.84
C SER A 554 -56.87 7.88 3.29
N LEU A 555 -56.03 6.97 2.77
CA LEU A 555 -56.43 5.60 2.39
C LEU A 555 -56.66 4.72 3.63
N GLY A 556 -56.02 5.01 4.77
CA GLY A 556 -56.24 4.31 6.05
C GLY A 556 -56.21 2.77 5.94
N SER A 557 -57.29 2.11 6.38
CA SER A 557 -57.47 0.64 6.29
C SER A 557 -58.37 0.21 5.13
N LEU A 558 -58.61 1.09 4.15
CA LEU A 558 -59.48 0.78 3.02
C LEU A 558 -58.87 -0.31 2.15
N SER A 559 -59.70 -1.22 1.65
CA SER A 559 -59.34 -2.09 0.53
C SER A 559 -59.75 -1.41 -0.78
N PHE A 560 -59.02 -1.62 -1.88
CA PHE A 560 -59.39 -1.06 -3.19
C PHE A 560 -60.69 -1.64 -3.79
N THR A 561 -61.41 -2.50 -3.06
CA THR A 561 -62.62 -3.20 -3.52
C THR A 561 -63.89 -2.34 -3.61
N SER A 562 -63.81 -1.02 -3.36
CA SER A 562 -64.97 -0.11 -3.42
C SER A 562 -64.67 1.17 -4.21
N VAL A 563 -65.70 1.76 -4.82
CA VAL A 563 -65.63 3.02 -5.60
C VAL A 563 -65.20 4.24 -4.76
N ALA A 564 -65.14 4.10 -3.43
CA ALA A 564 -64.61 5.13 -2.53
C ALA A 564 -63.06 5.19 -2.55
N SER A 565 -62.41 4.07 -2.88
CA SER A 565 -60.95 3.94 -2.84
C SER A 565 -60.29 4.27 -4.20
N PHE A 566 -60.97 3.97 -5.33
CA PHE A 566 -60.45 4.17 -6.69
C PHE A 566 -61.56 4.51 -7.71
N ALA A 567 -61.29 5.44 -8.63
CA ALA A 567 -62.13 5.73 -9.79
C ALA A 567 -61.33 5.93 -11.10
N LEU A 568 -61.91 5.44 -12.19
CA LEU A 568 -61.41 5.52 -13.59
C LEU A 568 -61.64 6.88 -14.27
N ALA A 569 -62.32 7.79 -13.59
CA ALA A 569 -62.64 9.12 -14.07
C ALA A 569 -62.83 10.05 -12.88
N GLN A 570 -62.70 11.36 -13.10
CA GLN A 570 -62.91 12.36 -12.07
C GLN A 570 -64.30 12.21 -11.43
N THR A 571 -64.31 11.73 -10.20
CA THR A 571 -65.49 11.70 -9.34
C THR A 571 -65.16 12.44 -8.06
N SER A 572 -66.13 13.12 -7.46
CA SER A 572 -65.92 13.99 -6.30
C SER A 572 -65.58 13.25 -4.98
N SER A 573 -65.32 11.93 -5.03
CA SER A 573 -65.22 11.08 -3.83
C SER A 573 -64.12 10.01 -3.87
N ALA A 574 -63.44 9.79 -4.98
CA ALA A 574 -62.38 8.78 -5.05
C ALA A 574 -61.05 9.35 -4.52
N LEU A 575 -60.34 8.56 -3.70
CA LEU A 575 -59.05 8.93 -3.14
C LEU A 575 -57.91 8.80 -4.17
N ILE A 576 -57.97 7.79 -5.05
CA ILE A 576 -57.08 7.64 -6.20
C ILE A 576 -57.89 7.79 -7.48
N THR A 577 -57.42 8.66 -8.39
CA THR A 577 -58.04 8.88 -9.71
C THR A 577 -57.02 8.68 -10.82
N TYR A 578 -57.36 7.87 -11.82
CA TYR A 578 -56.59 7.72 -13.06
C TYR A 578 -57.31 8.43 -14.22
N ILE A 579 -56.62 9.33 -14.93
CA ILE A 579 -57.15 10.02 -16.11
C ILE A 579 -56.68 9.30 -17.37
N GLN A 580 -57.51 8.41 -17.91
CA GLN A 580 -57.16 7.56 -19.05
C GLN A 580 -56.67 8.33 -20.30
N SER A 581 -57.19 9.53 -20.56
CA SER A 581 -56.79 10.31 -21.74
C SER A 581 -55.37 10.87 -21.65
N THR A 582 -54.84 11.07 -20.45
CA THR A 582 -53.50 11.61 -20.23
C THR A 582 -52.52 10.57 -19.69
N GLY A 583 -53.01 9.52 -19.03
CA GLY A 583 -52.17 8.55 -18.33
C GLY A 583 -51.88 8.91 -16.87
N SER A 584 -52.45 10.00 -16.36
CA SER A 584 -52.03 10.60 -15.10
C SER A 584 -52.79 10.07 -13.88
N LEU A 585 -52.06 9.82 -12.79
CA LEU A 585 -52.58 9.42 -11.48
C LEU A 585 -52.56 10.57 -10.47
N PHE A 586 -53.69 10.72 -9.77
CA PHE A 586 -53.88 11.76 -8.76
C PHE A 586 -54.30 11.15 -7.43
N TYR A 587 -53.79 11.72 -6.34
CA TYR A 587 -54.24 11.43 -4.98
C TYR A 587 -55.02 12.61 -4.39
N ASN A 588 -56.23 12.34 -3.92
CA ASN A 588 -57.08 13.31 -3.26
C ASN A 588 -57.00 13.15 -1.74
N GLN A 589 -56.06 13.86 -1.12
CA GLN A 589 -55.81 13.78 0.33
C GLN A 589 -57.01 14.22 1.19
N ASN A 590 -57.88 15.12 0.70
CA ASN A 590 -58.90 15.77 1.53
C ASN A 590 -60.26 15.06 1.58
N GLY A 591 -60.52 14.07 0.71
CA GLY A 591 -61.75 13.25 0.72
C GLY A 591 -63.08 14.00 0.65
N LEU A 592 -63.09 15.33 0.48
CA LEU A 592 -64.25 16.22 0.62
C LEU A 592 -64.25 17.31 -0.47
N GLY A 593 -65.17 17.20 -1.43
CA GLY A 593 -65.59 18.34 -2.28
C GLY A 593 -65.44 18.15 -3.79
N ALA A 594 -66.45 18.59 -4.54
CA ALA A 594 -66.53 18.47 -6.00
C ALA A 594 -65.56 19.39 -6.75
N GLY A 595 -64.87 18.83 -7.75
CA GLY A 595 -63.98 19.53 -8.68
C GLY A 595 -62.60 19.80 -8.10
N PHE A 596 -61.55 19.13 -8.64
CA PHE A 596 -60.11 19.34 -8.38
C PHE A 596 -59.75 19.94 -7.00
N GLY A 597 -60.31 19.39 -5.92
CA GLY A 597 -59.97 19.83 -4.59
C GLY A 597 -58.57 19.33 -4.26
N THR A 598 -57.55 20.17 -4.43
CA THR A 598 -56.20 20.03 -3.83
C THR A 598 -55.45 18.71 -4.07
N GLY A 599 -55.86 17.85 -5.01
CA GLY A 599 -55.22 16.56 -5.24
C GLY A 599 -53.92 16.72 -6.03
N SER A 600 -52.84 16.08 -5.56
CA SER A 600 -51.53 16.11 -6.22
C SER A 600 -51.42 14.97 -7.23
N GLN A 601 -50.91 15.27 -8.42
CA GLN A 601 -50.44 14.24 -9.35
C GLN A 601 -49.18 13.61 -8.75
N PHE A 602 -49.05 12.29 -8.86
CA PHE A 602 -47.88 11.57 -8.34
C PHE A 602 -47.22 10.64 -9.36
N ALA A 603 -47.93 10.26 -10.42
CA ALA A 603 -47.34 9.43 -11.48
C ALA A 603 -48.04 9.63 -12.82
N ASP A 604 -47.33 9.35 -13.90
CA ASP A 604 -47.82 9.17 -15.26
C ASP A 604 -47.55 7.74 -15.73
N LEU A 605 -48.53 7.15 -16.41
CA LEU A 605 -48.44 5.86 -17.08
C LEU A 605 -48.74 6.03 -18.57
N THR A 606 -48.48 4.99 -19.36
CA THR A 606 -48.99 4.91 -20.74
C THR A 606 -50.49 5.26 -20.80
N ASN A 607 -50.86 6.13 -21.75
CA ASN A 607 -52.24 6.58 -21.91
C ASN A 607 -53.15 5.45 -22.44
N GLY A 608 -54.45 5.55 -22.16
CA GLY A 608 -55.43 4.59 -22.66
C GLY A 608 -55.56 3.29 -21.86
N LEU A 609 -54.77 3.07 -20.80
CA LEU A 609 -54.93 1.90 -19.91
C LEU A 609 -56.32 1.91 -19.24
N THR A 610 -56.84 0.73 -18.90
CA THR A 610 -58.10 0.61 -18.15
C THR A 610 -57.79 0.03 -16.76
N LEU A 611 -57.18 0.84 -15.89
CA LEU A 611 -56.80 0.39 -14.55
C LEU A 611 -58.01 -0.03 -13.70
N THR A 612 -57.80 -0.96 -12.78
CA THR A 612 -58.80 -1.51 -11.88
C THR A 612 -58.26 -1.53 -10.45
N ALA A 613 -59.16 -1.76 -9.49
CA ALA A 613 -58.79 -1.93 -8.09
C ALA A 613 -57.68 -2.97 -7.82
N THR A 614 -57.55 -3.99 -8.67
CA THR A 614 -56.56 -5.06 -8.52
C THR A 614 -55.16 -4.68 -9.01
N ASP A 615 -55.03 -3.52 -9.65
CA ASP A 615 -53.74 -2.98 -10.10
C ASP A 615 -53.05 -2.17 -8.98
N PHE A 616 -53.69 -2.01 -7.81
CA PHE A 616 -53.16 -1.27 -6.66
C PHE A 616 -52.95 -2.18 -5.45
N LEU A 617 -51.86 -1.96 -4.72
CA LEU A 617 -51.54 -2.57 -3.44
C LEU A 617 -51.37 -1.49 -2.37
N LEU A 618 -51.78 -1.78 -1.13
CA LEU A 618 -51.58 -0.91 0.02
C LEU A 618 -50.60 -1.56 1.00
N GLN A 619 -49.41 -0.99 1.14
CA GLN A 619 -48.37 -1.45 2.07
C GLN A 619 -48.41 -0.63 3.38
N ALA A 620 -47.86 -1.19 4.46
CA ALA A 620 -47.94 -0.65 5.81
C ALA A 620 -46.63 -0.03 6.26
#